data_AF-A0A966BEL1-F1
#
_entry.id   AF-A0A966BEL1-F1
#
_cell.length_a   1.000
_cell.length_b   1.000
_cell.length_c   1.000
_cell.angle_alpha   90.00
_cell.angle_beta   90.00
_cell.angle_gamma   90.00
#
_symmetry.space_group_name_H-M   'P 1'
#
loop_
_entity.id
_entity.type
_entity.pdbx_description
1 polymer ?
#
loop_
_entity_poly.entity_id
_entity_poly.type
_entity_poly.pdbx_seq_one_letter_code
_entity_poly.pdbx_strand_id
1 'polypeptide(L)'
;MFPTAEVKFSGDGLTFDDVLLVPAASEVLPDVVDTSCRFTRNTLLKVPLASAAMDTVTEARLAIAMARLGGIGVVHRNLSINEQAAEVDKVKRSESGMIVEPVTLPPDATHAEAEALMGRFKISGVPITDLSGHLVGILTNRDLRFENDYGQLISEVMTSVDLITAREGTTLEQAQIVLAKHKIEKLPIVNDEYQLTGLITVKDIEKRIQYPDASKDTRGRLLVAAAVGVGADVDMRLEALIERDVDVIVVDTAHGHSRDVIDTVKKIKRTYNVEVVAGNVATSEATKALIDAGADAIKVGIGPGSICTTRVVAGVGVPQITAIFDCASAASLSNVPVIADGGMQFSGDLAKAIGAGADCAMLGSLLAGVDESPGEVVLYQG
;
A
#
# COMPACT_ATOMS: atom_id res chain seq x y z
N MET A 1 -36.59 5.59 -30.49
CA MET A 1 -36.21 4.68 -31.60
C MET A 1 -35.49 3.50 -30.95
N PHE A 2 -35.91 2.26 -31.20
CA PHE A 2 -35.23 1.08 -30.63
C PHE A 2 -33.88 0.90 -31.35
N PRO A 3 -32.76 0.60 -30.65
CA PRO A 3 -31.47 0.41 -31.31
C PRO A 3 -31.54 -0.76 -32.30
N THR A 4 -30.81 -0.65 -33.42
CA THR A 4 -30.75 -1.71 -34.43
C THR A 4 -30.09 -2.96 -33.85
N ALA A 5 -30.36 -4.12 -34.45
CA ALA A 5 -29.70 -5.37 -34.06
C ALA A 5 -28.18 -5.25 -34.16
N GLU A 6 -27.68 -4.53 -35.17
CA GLU A 6 -26.28 -4.15 -35.27
C GLU A 6 -25.86 -3.38 -34.02
N VAL A 7 -26.45 -2.23 -33.68
CA VAL A 7 -26.02 -1.47 -32.47
C VAL A 7 -26.15 -2.26 -31.16
N LYS A 8 -27.10 -3.20 -31.06
CA LYS A 8 -27.38 -3.94 -29.81
C LYS A 8 -26.55 -5.20 -29.63
N PHE A 9 -26.13 -5.83 -30.73
CA PHE A 9 -25.40 -7.10 -30.73
C PHE A 9 -24.08 -7.03 -31.52
N SER A 10 -23.66 -5.84 -31.98
CA SER A 10 -22.37 -5.64 -32.63
C SER A 10 -21.26 -5.51 -31.61
N GLY A 11 -20.17 -6.21 -31.88
CA GLY A 11 -18.92 -6.16 -31.13
C GLY A 11 -18.52 -7.56 -30.73
N ASP A 12 -17.47 -8.08 -31.37
CA ASP A 12 -16.77 -9.24 -30.84
C ASP A 12 -15.93 -8.77 -29.65
N GLY A 13 -16.01 -9.51 -28.55
CA GLY A 13 -15.16 -9.28 -27.38
C GLY A 13 -14.13 -10.40 -27.26
N LEU A 14 -12.88 -10.02 -26.94
CA LEU A 14 -11.76 -10.94 -26.75
C LEU A 14 -11.40 -11.01 -25.26
N THR A 15 -11.05 -12.20 -24.81
CA THR A 15 -10.44 -12.46 -23.50
C THR A 15 -9.00 -12.95 -23.66
N PHE A 16 -8.33 -13.24 -22.53
CA PHE A 16 -6.92 -13.63 -22.52
C PHE A 16 -6.61 -14.84 -23.41
N ASP A 17 -7.47 -15.86 -23.41
CA ASP A 17 -7.24 -17.09 -24.18
C ASP A 17 -7.48 -16.95 -25.69
N ASP A 18 -8.14 -15.87 -26.12
CA ASP A 18 -8.41 -15.64 -27.54
C ASP A 18 -7.19 -15.07 -28.29
N VAL A 19 -6.15 -14.63 -27.56
CA VAL A 19 -5.01 -13.89 -28.13
C VAL A 19 -3.66 -14.39 -27.65
N LEU A 20 -2.64 -14.18 -28.49
CA LEU A 20 -1.23 -14.32 -28.16
C LEU A 20 -0.49 -13.03 -28.55
N LEU A 21 0.54 -12.68 -27.78
CA LEU A 21 1.46 -11.60 -28.15
C LEU A 21 2.39 -12.09 -29.27
N VAL A 22 2.49 -11.31 -30.34
CA VAL A 22 3.38 -11.63 -31.47
C VAL A 22 4.82 -11.23 -31.10
N PRO A 23 5.80 -12.14 -31.17
CA PRO A 23 7.20 -11.79 -30.94
C PRO A 23 7.68 -10.72 -31.93
N ALA A 24 8.47 -9.77 -31.44
CA ALA A 24 9.10 -8.71 -32.23
C ALA A 24 10.63 -8.71 -32.04
N ALA A 25 11.35 -8.00 -32.90
CA ALA A 25 12.78 -7.80 -32.71
C ALA A 25 13.06 -7.12 -31.37
N SER A 26 14.01 -7.64 -30.60
CA SER A 26 14.43 -7.09 -29.30
C SER A 26 15.94 -7.04 -29.21
N GLU A 27 16.47 -5.94 -28.70
CA GLU A 27 17.88 -5.77 -28.33
C GLU A 27 18.08 -5.79 -26.80
N VAL A 28 17.00 -6.01 -26.05
CA VAL A 28 16.98 -5.98 -24.58
C VAL A 28 16.86 -7.40 -24.03
N LEU A 29 17.66 -7.72 -23.01
CA LEU A 29 17.59 -8.98 -22.29
C LEU A 29 16.54 -8.89 -21.16
N PRO A 30 15.81 -9.98 -20.84
CA PRO A 30 14.74 -9.95 -19.84
C PRO A 30 15.15 -9.47 -18.44
N ASP A 31 16.38 -9.74 -18.02
CA ASP A 31 16.91 -9.41 -16.68
C ASP A 31 17.20 -7.91 -16.48
N VAL A 32 17.28 -7.14 -17.57
CA VAL A 32 17.50 -5.68 -17.53
C VAL A 32 16.26 -4.86 -17.91
N VAL A 33 15.10 -5.51 -18.08
CA VAL A 33 13.84 -4.83 -18.37
C VAL A 33 13.33 -4.09 -17.13
N ASP A 34 13.00 -2.82 -17.27
CA ASP A 34 12.32 -2.06 -16.23
C ASP A 34 10.82 -2.39 -16.23
N THR A 35 10.34 -2.98 -15.14
CA THR A 35 8.91 -3.29 -14.93
C THR A 35 8.17 -2.21 -14.14
N SER A 36 8.80 -1.06 -13.90
CA SER A 36 8.17 0.04 -13.18
C SER A 36 6.91 0.51 -13.90
N CYS A 37 5.89 0.88 -13.12
CA CYS A 37 4.59 1.24 -13.66
C CYS A 37 3.92 2.37 -12.87
N ARG A 38 2.82 2.88 -13.41
CA ARG A 38 1.95 3.86 -12.75
C ARG A 38 0.72 3.14 -12.21
N PHE A 39 0.57 3.13 -10.89
CA PHE A 39 -0.68 2.68 -10.25
C PHE A 39 -1.72 3.80 -10.24
N THR A 40 -1.27 5.04 -10.06
CA THR A 40 -2.05 6.26 -10.24
C THR A 40 -1.23 7.30 -10.99
N ARG A 41 -1.77 8.50 -11.21
CA ARG A 41 -1.03 9.57 -11.87
C ARG A 41 0.34 9.81 -11.22
N ASN A 42 0.38 9.81 -9.89
CA ASN A 42 1.56 10.14 -9.10
C ASN A 42 2.13 8.97 -8.28
N THR A 43 1.46 7.82 -8.24
CA THR A 43 1.95 6.63 -7.53
C THR A 43 2.69 5.70 -8.49
N LEU A 44 4.01 5.64 -8.36
CA LEU A 44 4.88 4.74 -9.11
C LEU A 44 5.15 3.45 -8.33
N LEU A 45 5.11 2.32 -9.03
CA LEU A 45 5.47 1.01 -8.52
C LEU A 45 6.68 0.48 -9.29
N LYS A 46 7.44 -0.43 -8.68
CA LYS A 46 8.55 -1.14 -9.35
C LYS A 46 8.11 -2.40 -10.08
N VAL A 47 6.97 -2.96 -9.64
CA VAL A 47 6.35 -4.14 -10.23
C VAL A 47 4.88 -3.80 -10.50
N PRO A 48 4.32 -4.15 -11.68
CA PRO A 48 3.00 -3.72 -12.11
C PRO A 48 1.88 -4.58 -11.50
N LEU A 49 1.95 -4.80 -10.18
CA LEU A 49 1.06 -5.69 -9.45
C LEU A 49 0.48 -5.01 -8.22
N ALA A 50 -0.85 -5.11 -8.10
CA ALA A 50 -1.60 -4.74 -6.91
C ALA A 50 -2.37 -5.96 -6.36
N SER A 51 -2.46 -6.11 -5.04
CA SER A 51 -3.34 -7.13 -4.45
C SER A 51 -4.76 -6.61 -4.27
N ALA A 52 -5.75 -7.45 -4.60
CA ALA A 52 -7.15 -7.06 -4.64
C ALA A 52 -7.75 -6.78 -3.25
N ALA A 53 -8.74 -5.88 -3.20
CA ALA A 53 -9.47 -5.47 -2.01
C ALA A 53 -10.49 -6.51 -1.52
N MET A 54 -10.02 -7.73 -1.27
CA MET A 54 -10.83 -8.87 -0.82
C MET A 54 -10.38 -9.31 0.59
N ASP A 55 -11.35 -9.72 1.42
CA ASP A 55 -11.11 -10.20 2.79
C ASP A 55 -10.30 -11.49 2.88
N THR A 56 -10.26 -12.25 1.80
CA THR A 56 -9.45 -13.46 1.63
C THR A 56 -8.09 -13.19 0.99
N VAL A 57 -7.75 -11.92 0.74
CA VAL A 57 -6.53 -11.54 0.02
C VAL A 57 -5.73 -10.51 0.79
N THR A 58 -6.25 -9.30 1.05
CA THR A 58 -5.40 -8.17 1.46
C THR A 58 -5.77 -7.53 2.79
N GLU A 59 -5.06 -7.93 3.85
CA GLU A 59 -4.87 -7.16 5.09
C GLU A 59 -3.41 -6.66 5.18
N ALA A 60 -2.97 -6.12 6.32
CA ALA A 60 -1.63 -5.51 6.45
C ALA A 60 -0.50 -6.47 6.10
N ARG A 61 -0.63 -7.77 6.40
CA ARG A 61 0.44 -8.76 6.13
C ARG A 61 0.76 -8.83 4.64
N LEU A 62 -0.25 -9.08 3.80
CA LEU A 62 -0.06 -9.11 2.34
C LEU A 62 0.28 -7.72 1.80
N ALA A 63 -0.35 -6.65 2.30
CA ALA A 63 -0.04 -5.29 1.84
C ALA A 63 1.44 -4.91 2.07
N ILE A 64 2.00 -5.27 3.23
CA ILE A 64 3.43 -5.11 3.55
C ILE A 64 4.30 -5.91 2.57
N ALA A 65 3.94 -7.18 2.30
CA ALA A 65 4.70 -8.03 1.40
C ALA A 65 4.69 -7.49 -0.04
N MET A 66 3.51 -7.09 -0.53
CA MET A 66 3.35 -6.48 -1.86
C MET A 66 4.20 -5.21 -1.98
N ALA A 67 4.12 -4.31 -1.01
CA ALA A 67 4.90 -3.07 -1.03
C ALA A 67 6.41 -3.34 -0.99
N ARG A 68 6.88 -4.31 -0.18
CA ARG A 68 8.29 -4.71 -0.15
C ARG A 68 8.80 -5.27 -1.47
N LEU A 69 7.96 -6.00 -2.19
CA LEU A 69 8.27 -6.57 -3.51
C LEU A 69 8.02 -5.58 -4.66
N GLY A 70 7.78 -4.30 -4.36
CA GLY A 70 7.64 -3.25 -5.36
C GLY A 70 6.25 -3.12 -5.99
N GLY A 71 5.26 -3.84 -5.49
CA GLY A 71 3.84 -3.66 -5.81
C GLY A 71 3.12 -2.77 -4.80
N ILE A 72 1.80 -2.94 -4.67
CA ILE A 72 0.97 -2.27 -3.64
C ILE A 72 -0.16 -3.19 -3.18
N GLY A 73 -0.58 -3.10 -1.92
CA GLY A 73 -1.78 -3.79 -1.43
C GLY A 73 -2.96 -2.85 -1.24
N VAL A 74 -4.15 -3.29 -1.65
CA VAL A 74 -5.42 -2.59 -1.38
C VAL A 74 -6.16 -3.26 -0.21
N VAL A 75 -6.15 -2.63 0.96
CA VAL A 75 -6.85 -3.14 2.16
C VAL A 75 -8.36 -3.14 1.92
N HIS A 76 -8.99 -4.30 2.08
CA HIS A 76 -10.43 -4.47 1.86
C HIS A 76 -11.29 -3.71 2.87
N ARG A 77 -12.57 -3.49 2.53
CA ARG A 77 -13.52 -2.72 3.35
C ARG A 77 -14.48 -3.58 4.19
N ASN A 78 -14.31 -4.91 4.17
CA ASN A 78 -15.09 -5.85 4.99
C ASN A 78 -14.55 -5.91 6.44
N LEU A 79 -14.28 -4.73 6.99
CA LEU A 79 -13.77 -4.46 8.33
C LEU A 79 -14.55 -3.26 8.86
N SER A 80 -14.62 -3.12 10.19
CA SER A 80 -15.04 -1.85 10.75
C SER A 80 -14.08 -0.72 10.32
N ILE A 81 -14.54 0.52 10.39
CA ILE A 81 -13.73 1.69 10.00
C ILE A 81 -12.39 1.71 10.77
N ASN A 82 -12.45 1.45 12.08
CA ASN A 82 -11.28 1.46 12.95
C ASN A 82 -10.32 0.31 12.65
N GLU A 83 -10.84 -0.88 12.35
CA GLU A 83 -10.01 -2.03 11.97
C GLU A 83 -9.30 -1.80 10.64
N GLN A 84 -10.00 -1.28 9.63
CA GLN A 84 -9.38 -0.96 8.34
C GLN A 84 -8.29 0.10 8.48
N ALA A 85 -8.55 1.15 9.26
CA ALA A 85 -7.56 2.18 9.55
C ALA A 85 -6.36 1.63 10.34
N ALA A 86 -6.59 0.68 11.24
CA ALA A 86 -5.52 -0.02 11.97
C ALA A 86 -4.67 -0.90 11.03
N GLU A 87 -5.26 -1.55 10.03
CA GLU A 87 -4.49 -2.28 8.99
C GLU A 87 -3.59 -1.32 8.20
N VAL A 88 -4.11 -0.17 7.77
CA VAL A 88 -3.31 0.88 7.10
C VAL A 88 -2.15 1.35 7.99
N ASP A 89 -2.44 1.67 9.26
CA ASP A 89 -1.44 2.11 10.24
C ASP A 89 -0.32 1.06 10.44
N LYS A 90 -0.66 -0.23 10.48
CA LYS A 90 0.32 -1.33 10.54
C LYS A 90 1.25 -1.33 9.31
N VAL A 91 0.73 -1.08 8.10
CA VAL A 91 1.55 -1.02 6.89
C VAL A 91 2.48 0.18 6.93
N LYS A 92 1.96 1.39 7.22
CA LYS A 92 2.75 2.63 7.27
C LYS A 92 3.84 2.60 8.35
N ARG A 93 3.64 1.84 9.44
CA ARG A 93 4.63 1.65 10.52
C ARG A 93 5.57 0.47 10.33
N SER A 94 5.32 -0.39 9.33
CA SER A 94 6.10 -1.62 9.13
C SER A 94 7.56 -1.33 8.78
N GLU A 95 7.80 -0.24 8.07
CA GLU A 95 9.12 0.20 7.66
C GLU A 95 9.12 1.71 7.48
N SER A 96 10.19 2.35 7.90
CA SER A 96 10.41 3.78 7.75
C SER A 96 11.89 4.01 7.53
N GLY A 97 12.27 4.80 6.52
CA GLY A 97 13.67 5.16 6.32
C GLY A 97 14.24 5.93 7.51
N MET A 98 13.42 6.76 8.15
CA MET A 98 13.67 7.39 9.44
C MET A 98 12.33 7.45 10.17
N ILE A 99 12.30 7.07 11.45
CA ILE A 99 11.11 7.29 12.29
C ILE A 99 11.10 8.77 12.65
N VAL A 100 10.18 9.52 12.07
CA VAL A 100 9.91 10.93 12.41
C VAL A 100 9.04 10.96 13.65
N GLU A 101 9.38 11.79 14.63
CA GLU A 101 8.69 11.85 15.94
C GLU A 101 8.58 10.48 16.63
N PRO A 102 9.72 9.84 16.99
CA PRO A 102 9.70 8.57 17.70
C PRO A 102 8.97 8.70 19.03
N VAL A 103 8.29 7.64 19.45
CA VAL A 103 7.70 7.58 20.79
C VAL A 103 8.82 7.66 21.83
N THR A 104 8.67 8.55 22.81
CA THR A 104 9.65 8.76 23.89
C THR A 104 9.07 8.49 25.27
N LEU A 105 9.94 8.43 26.27
CA LEU A 105 9.58 8.43 27.69
C LEU A 105 10.37 9.51 28.43
N PRO A 106 9.81 10.07 29.52
CA PRO A 106 10.57 10.95 30.38
C PRO A 106 11.51 10.15 31.31
N PRO A 107 12.57 10.76 31.85
CA PRO A 107 13.57 10.07 32.68
C PRO A 107 13.03 9.57 34.03
N ASP A 108 11.91 10.11 34.50
CA ASP A 108 11.20 9.73 35.73
C ASP A 108 10.07 8.71 35.49
N ALA A 109 9.87 8.24 34.26
CA ALA A 109 9.00 7.10 34.01
C ALA A 109 9.61 5.83 34.63
N THR A 110 8.73 4.90 34.95
CA THR A 110 9.06 3.62 35.60
C THR A 110 9.36 2.53 34.57
N HIS A 111 10.06 1.48 35.01
CA HIS A 111 10.27 0.29 34.21
C HIS A 111 8.95 -0.34 33.73
N ALA A 112 7.90 -0.37 34.57
CA ALA A 112 6.58 -0.86 34.16
C ALA A 112 5.98 -0.06 32.98
N GLU A 113 6.12 1.26 32.99
CA GLU A 113 5.65 2.13 31.91
C GLU A 113 6.46 1.90 30.63
N ALA A 114 7.77 1.70 30.75
CA ALA A 114 8.63 1.34 29.63
C ALA A 114 8.22 0.02 28.98
N GLU A 115 8.05 -1.05 29.77
CA GLU A 115 7.61 -2.34 29.24
C GLU A 115 6.22 -2.25 28.58
N ALA A 116 5.28 -1.56 29.22
CA ALA A 116 3.94 -1.39 28.67
C ALA A 116 3.98 -0.66 27.32
N LEU A 117 4.79 0.40 27.21
CA LEU A 117 4.97 1.16 25.98
C LEU A 117 5.66 0.32 24.89
N MET A 118 6.75 -0.34 25.23
CA MET A 118 7.52 -1.19 24.31
C MET A 118 6.70 -2.38 23.81
N GLY A 119 5.92 -3.01 24.69
CA GLY A 119 5.01 -4.10 24.34
C GLY A 119 3.85 -3.64 23.45
N ARG A 120 3.24 -2.48 23.78
CA ARG A 120 2.15 -1.89 23.00
C ARG A 120 2.58 -1.53 21.58
N PHE A 121 3.75 -0.91 21.41
CA PHE A 121 4.25 -0.49 20.10
C PHE A 121 5.16 -1.54 19.43
N LYS A 122 5.44 -2.66 20.11
CA LYS A 122 6.35 -3.72 19.65
C LYS A 122 7.74 -3.20 19.25
N ILE A 123 8.25 -2.23 19.98
CA ILE A 123 9.56 -1.61 19.75
C ILE A 123 10.58 -2.10 20.78
N SER A 124 11.84 -2.27 20.36
CA SER A 124 12.92 -2.79 21.21
C SER A 124 13.81 -1.70 21.81
N GLY A 125 13.41 -0.43 21.69
CA GLY A 125 14.08 0.68 22.34
C GLY A 125 13.37 2.01 22.12
N VAL A 126 13.55 2.89 23.09
CA VAL A 126 12.78 4.12 23.29
C VAL A 126 13.77 5.23 23.63
N PRO A 127 13.83 6.31 22.84
CA PRO A 127 14.58 7.50 23.22
C PRO A 127 13.97 8.14 24.49
N ILE A 128 14.82 8.63 25.38
CA ILE A 128 14.41 9.28 26.61
C ILE A 128 14.63 10.78 26.46
N THR A 129 13.58 11.57 26.66
CA THR A 129 13.61 13.02 26.47
C THR A 129 13.15 13.76 27.72
N ASP A 130 13.71 14.94 27.96
CA ASP A 130 13.17 15.83 28.98
C ASP A 130 11.84 16.50 28.51
N LEU A 131 11.24 17.31 29.39
CA LEU A 131 9.98 18.03 29.10
C LEU A 131 10.09 19.03 27.94
N SER A 132 11.30 19.44 27.58
CA SER A 132 11.59 20.33 26.44
C SER A 132 11.95 19.59 25.15
N GLY A 133 11.93 18.26 25.16
CA GLY A 133 12.24 17.41 24.01
C GLY A 133 13.73 17.16 23.78
N HIS A 134 14.61 17.58 24.70
CA HIS A 134 16.04 17.26 24.58
C HIS A 134 16.28 15.79 24.83
N LEU A 135 17.11 15.17 23.99
CA LEU A 135 17.50 13.78 24.17
C LEU A 135 18.45 13.65 25.37
N VAL A 136 18.02 12.93 26.41
CA VAL A 136 18.80 12.70 27.64
C VAL A 136 19.24 11.25 27.81
N GLY A 137 18.70 10.33 27.01
CA GLY A 137 19.07 8.92 27.06
C GLY A 137 18.45 8.08 25.96
N ILE A 138 18.80 6.79 25.95
CA ILE A 138 18.08 5.77 25.20
C ILE A 138 17.94 4.52 26.07
N LEU A 139 16.75 3.93 26.04
CA LEU A 139 16.44 2.68 26.70
C LEU A 139 16.24 1.59 25.65
N THR A 140 16.74 0.38 25.89
CA THR A 140 16.62 -0.76 24.99
C THR A 140 16.21 -2.03 25.72
N ASN A 141 15.74 -3.04 24.98
CA ASN A 141 15.44 -4.37 25.54
C ASN A 141 16.62 -5.00 26.30
N ARG A 142 17.87 -4.59 26.02
CA ARG A 142 19.05 -5.12 26.72
C ARG A 142 19.16 -4.57 28.13
N ASP A 143 18.75 -3.32 28.33
CA ASP A 143 18.84 -2.61 29.61
C ASP A 143 17.80 -3.14 30.61
N LEU A 144 16.65 -3.60 30.11
CA LEU A 144 15.55 -4.13 30.94
C LEU A 144 15.63 -5.64 31.20
N ARG A 145 16.45 -6.39 30.45
CA ARG A 145 16.36 -7.87 30.36
C ARG A 145 16.55 -8.61 31.67
N PHE A 146 17.26 -8.01 32.62
CA PHE A 146 17.59 -8.61 33.91
C PHE A 146 17.04 -7.81 35.09
N GLU A 147 16.27 -6.75 34.81
CA GLU A 147 15.66 -5.93 35.84
C GLU A 147 14.34 -6.54 36.28
N ASN A 148 14.19 -6.75 37.59
CA ASN A 148 12.98 -7.33 38.17
C ASN A 148 12.22 -6.33 39.06
N ASP A 149 12.76 -5.13 39.25
CA ASP A 149 12.09 -4.03 39.93
C ASP A 149 11.34 -3.18 38.91
N TYR A 150 10.02 -3.32 38.91
CA TYR A 150 9.12 -2.59 38.02
C TYR A 150 8.88 -1.13 38.46
N GLY A 151 9.25 -0.78 39.70
CA GLY A 151 9.14 0.58 40.23
C GLY A 151 10.38 1.44 39.99
N GLN A 152 11.47 0.84 39.50
CA GLN A 152 12.71 1.54 39.21
C GLN A 152 12.52 2.59 38.12
N LEU A 153 13.18 3.75 38.26
CA LEU A 153 13.13 4.84 37.29
C LEU A 153 14.02 4.54 36.07
N ILE A 154 13.56 4.91 34.89
CA ILE A 154 14.29 4.73 33.63
C ILE A 154 15.65 5.44 33.64
N SER A 155 15.74 6.61 34.29
CA SER A 155 16.99 7.36 34.42
C SER A 155 18.14 6.58 35.08
N GLU A 156 17.84 5.56 35.88
CA GLU A 156 18.84 4.72 36.55
C GLU A 156 19.38 3.59 35.67
N VAL A 157 18.62 3.19 34.64
CA VAL A 157 18.93 2.02 33.78
C VAL A 157 19.22 2.39 32.33
N MET A 158 18.79 3.57 31.87
CA MET A 158 19.01 4.01 30.49
C MET A 158 20.49 4.26 30.19
N THR A 159 20.86 4.14 28.93
CA THR A 159 22.15 4.68 28.46
C THR A 159 22.03 6.21 28.39
N SER A 160 22.81 6.93 29.20
CA SER A 160 22.77 8.41 29.29
C SER A 160 24.10 9.09 29.02
N VAL A 161 25.20 8.34 29.01
CA VAL A 161 26.56 8.83 28.78
C VAL A 161 27.04 8.39 27.39
N ASP A 162 27.79 9.27 26.70
CA ASP A 162 28.33 9.03 25.36
C ASP A 162 27.26 8.60 24.33
N LEU A 163 26.08 9.23 24.41
CA LEU A 163 25.01 9.01 23.45
C LEU A 163 25.50 9.29 22.02
N ILE A 164 25.48 8.23 21.22
CA ILE A 164 25.79 8.35 19.80
C ILE A 164 24.54 8.82 19.08
N THR A 165 24.61 10.02 18.52
CA THR A 165 23.53 10.65 17.76
C THR A 165 24.02 11.03 16.37
N ALA A 166 23.07 11.33 15.48
CA ALA A 166 23.36 11.96 14.20
C ALA A 166 22.51 13.21 14.01
N ARG A 167 22.92 14.09 13.09
CA ARG A 167 22.20 15.34 12.83
C ARG A 167 21.03 15.13 11.87
N GLU A 168 20.08 16.05 11.91
CA GLU A 168 19.06 16.15 10.86
C GLU A 168 19.68 16.17 9.46
N GLY A 169 18.99 15.51 8.52
CA GLY A 169 19.48 15.31 7.15
C GLY A 169 20.47 14.15 6.97
N THR A 170 20.80 13.41 8.04
CA THR A 170 21.60 12.18 7.93
C THR A 170 20.88 11.15 7.06
N THR A 171 21.54 10.71 5.99
CA THR A 171 21.04 9.66 5.09
C THR A 171 21.14 8.28 5.73
N LEU A 172 20.36 7.31 5.24
CA LEU A 172 20.43 5.92 5.69
C LEU A 172 21.84 5.31 5.50
N GLU A 173 22.52 5.67 4.42
CA GLU A 173 23.88 5.23 4.09
C GLU A 173 24.90 5.78 5.10
N GLN A 174 24.78 7.06 5.49
CA GLN A 174 25.61 7.64 6.55
C GLN A 174 25.28 7.02 7.91
N ALA A 175 24.00 6.83 8.21
CA ALA A 175 23.56 6.19 9.45
C ALA A 175 24.11 4.76 9.57
N GLN A 176 24.16 3.99 8.46
CA GLN A 176 24.75 2.65 8.42
C GLN A 176 26.22 2.67 8.87
N ILE A 177 27.01 3.64 8.40
CA ILE A 177 28.41 3.78 8.79
C ILE A 177 28.53 4.06 10.29
N VAL A 178 27.70 4.95 10.84
CA VAL A 178 27.70 5.29 12.27
C VAL A 178 27.28 4.08 13.12
N LEU A 179 26.16 3.44 12.80
CA LEU A 179 25.66 2.25 13.50
C LEU A 179 26.71 1.13 13.51
N ALA A 180 27.35 0.86 12.36
CA ALA A 180 28.39 -0.16 12.24
C ALA A 180 29.66 0.19 13.03
N LYS A 181 30.13 1.44 12.96
CA LYS A 181 31.32 1.90 13.68
C LYS A 181 31.16 1.79 15.19
N HIS A 182 29.99 2.18 15.70
CA HIS A 182 29.70 2.20 17.13
C HIS A 182 29.07 0.91 17.66
N LYS A 183 28.75 -0.05 16.77
CA LYS A 183 28.12 -1.34 17.08
C LYS A 183 26.80 -1.21 17.86
N ILE A 184 26.00 -0.24 17.47
CA ILE A 184 24.69 0.07 18.07
C ILE A 184 23.57 -0.23 17.06
N GLU A 185 22.36 -0.50 17.58
CA GLU A 185 21.20 -0.88 16.75
C GLU A 185 20.26 0.30 16.43
N LYS A 186 20.41 1.41 17.14
CA LYS A 186 19.51 2.58 17.08
C LYS A 186 20.34 3.84 17.11
N LEU A 187 20.01 4.79 16.24
CA LEU A 187 20.70 6.07 16.08
C LEU A 187 19.66 7.20 16.20
N PRO A 188 19.57 7.85 17.37
CA PRO A 188 18.75 9.04 17.53
C PRO A 188 19.26 10.18 16.63
N ILE A 189 18.32 10.92 16.07
CA ILE A 189 18.55 12.07 15.20
C ILE A 189 18.16 13.32 15.96
N VAL A 190 19.08 14.28 16.04
CA VAL A 190 18.87 15.52 16.79
C VAL A 190 19.13 16.76 15.93
N ASN A 191 18.45 17.85 16.26
CA ASN A 191 18.72 19.17 15.68
C ASN A 191 19.92 19.85 16.36
N ASP A 192 20.21 21.10 15.99
CA ASP A 192 21.34 21.86 16.53
C ASP A 192 21.16 22.21 18.03
N GLU A 193 19.92 22.27 18.52
CA GLU A 193 19.56 22.44 19.93
C GLU A 193 19.58 21.12 20.72
N TYR A 194 19.91 19.98 20.10
CA TYR A 194 19.90 18.64 20.71
C TYR A 194 18.50 18.11 21.08
N GLN A 195 17.45 18.67 20.45
CA GLN A 195 16.10 18.11 20.51
C GLN A 195 16.02 16.88 19.62
N LEU A 196 15.32 15.86 20.08
CA LEU A 196 15.10 14.63 19.31
C LEU A 196 14.11 14.89 18.18
N THR A 197 14.52 14.61 16.94
CA THR A 197 13.68 14.82 15.76
C THR A 197 13.44 13.54 14.97
N GLY A 198 14.26 12.50 15.20
CA GLY A 198 14.03 11.20 14.57
C GLY A 198 14.80 10.03 15.20
N LEU A 199 14.58 8.84 14.67
CA LEU A 199 15.30 7.61 15.04
C LEU A 199 15.51 6.74 13.80
N ILE A 200 16.76 6.32 13.55
CA ILE A 200 17.10 5.31 12.54
C ILE A 200 17.49 4.01 13.23
N THR A 201 17.03 2.87 12.71
CA THR A 201 17.39 1.55 13.25
C THR A 201 18.16 0.70 12.25
N VAL A 202 18.99 -0.23 12.74
CA VAL A 202 19.66 -1.23 11.89
C VAL A 202 18.66 -2.07 11.10
N LYS A 203 17.49 -2.37 11.69
CA LYS A 203 16.43 -3.12 11.01
C LYS A 203 15.91 -2.41 9.77
N ASP A 204 15.84 -1.08 9.77
CA ASP A 204 15.38 -0.32 8.60
C ASP A 204 16.41 -0.37 7.47
N ILE A 205 17.70 -0.40 7.80
CA ILE A 205 18.79 -0.58 6.82
C ILE A 205 18.79 -2.00 6.26
N GLU A 206 18.66 -3.02 7.12
CA GLU A 206 18.58 -4.42 6.70
C GLU A 206 17.42 -4.65 5.74
N LYS A 207 16.23 -4.11 6.04
CA LYS A 207 15.07 -4.18 5.16
C LYS A 207 15.31 -3.50 3.82
N ARG A 208 15.97 -2.34 3.79
CA ARG A 208 16.31 -1.66 2.53
C ARG A 208 17.25 -2.49 1.66
N ILE A 209 18.19 -3.21 2.26
CA ILE A 209 19.09 -4.12 1.53
C ILE A 209 18.32 -5.35 1.04
N GLN A 210 17.42 -5.89 1.87
CA GLN A 210 16.60 -7.05 1.53
C GLN A 210 15.56 -6.76 0.44
N TYR A 211 15.00 -5.55 0.45
CA TYR A 211 13.91 -5.10 -0.43
C TYR A 211 14.30 -3.80 -1.14
N PRO A 212 15.24 -3.85 -2.10
CA PRO A 212 15.73 -2.65 -2.79
C PRO A 212 14.64 -1.96 -3.64
N ASP A 213 13.69 -2.74 -4.15
CA ASP A 213 12.60 -2.27 -5.02
C ASP A 213 11.31 -1.95 -4.26
N ALA A 214 11.37 -1.83 -2.92
CA ALA A 214 10.20 -1.57 -2.11
C ALA A 214 9.50 -0.26 -2.51
N SER A 215 8.19 -0.34 -2.74
CA SER A 215 7.28 0.76 -2.98
C SER A 215 7.10 1.59 -1.72
N LYS A 216 7.67 2.79 -1.70
CA LYS A 216 7.70 3.69 -0.53
C LYS A 216 7.21 5.09 -0.86
N ASP A 217 6.63 5.75 0.14
CA ASP A 217 6.31 7.18 0.09
C ASP A 217 7.57 8.05 0.26
N THR A 218 7.39 9.37 0.18
CA THR A 218 8.48 10.36 0.33
C THR A 218 9.14 10.35 1.71
N ARG A 219 8.50 9.77 2.73
CA ARG A 219 9.05 9.57 4.09
C ARG A 219 9.74 8.21 4.24
N GLY A 220 9.81 7.42 3.17
CA GLY A 220 10.41 6.09 3.16
C GLY A 220 9.55 5.02 3.83
N ARG A 221 8.24 5.26 4.01
CA ARG A 221 7.29 4.27 4.53
C ARG A 221 6.64 3.50 3.41
N LEU A 222 6.28 2.24 3.62
CA LEU A 222 5.64 1.42 2.59
C LEU A 222 4.34 2.07 2.07
N LEU A 223 4.11 1.97 0.76
CA LEU A 223 2.87 2.40 0.12
C LEU A 223 1.72 1.44 0.46
N VAL A 224 0.53 1.99 0.69
CA VAL A 224 -0.70 1.22 0.93
C VAL A 224 -1.91 1.94 0.34
N ALA A 225 -2.80 1.15 -0.23
CA ALA A 225 -4.10 1.59 -0.69
C ALA A 225 -5.22 1.01 0.19
N ALA A 226 -6.38 1.64 0.22
CA ALA A 226 -7.55 1.11 0.93
C ALA A 226 -8.82 1.30 0.12
N ALA A 227 -9.69 0.29 0.13
CA ALA A 227 -10.96 0.34 -0.56
C ALA A 227 -12.04 1.07 0.25
N VAL A 228 -12.89 1.83 -0.44
CA VAL A 228 -14.09 2.48 0.12
C VAL A 228 -15.28 2.23 -0.79
N GLY A 229 -16.48 2.21 -0.21
CA GLY A 229 -17.73 2.18 -0.97
C GLY A 229 -18.26 3.59 -1.24
N VAL A 230 -19.55 3.67 -1.59
CA VAL A 230 -20.29 4.93 -1.80
C VAL A 230 -21.45 5.10 -0.80
N GLY A 231 -21.42 4.31 0.29
CA GLY A 231 -22.48 4.28 1.30
C GLY A 231 -22.42 5.44 2.28
N ALA A 232 -23.36 5.45 3.22
CA ALA A 232 -23.48 6.51 4.23
C ALA A 232 -22.26 6.62 5.17
N ASP A 233 -21.48 5.55 5.33
CA ASP A 233 -20.28 5.52 6.18
C ASP A 233 -19.02 6.05 5.50
N VAL A 234 -19.10 6.44 4.21
CA VAL A 234 -17.91 6.78 3.41
C VAL A 234 -17.13 7.95 3.98
N ASP A 235 -17.79 8.98 4.54
CA ASP A 235 -17.11 10.17 5.07
C ASP A 235 -16.26 9.82 6.30
N MET A 236 -16.86 9.13 7.28
CA MET A 236 -16.15 8.67 8.47
C MET A 236 -15.01 7.71 8.12
N ARG A 237 -15.22 6.85 7.12
CA ARG A 237 -14.19 5.91 6.67
C ARG A 237 -13.02 6.63 6.00
N LEU A 238 -13.29 7.62 5.15
CA LEU A 238 -12.26 8.43 4.52
C LEU A 238 -11.44 9.18 5.55
N GLU A 239 -12.08 9.85 6.51
CA GLU A 239 -11.41 10.58 7.60
C GLU A 239 -10.44 9.66 8.36
N ALA A 240 -10.91 8.50 8.81
CA ALA A 240 -10.09 7.55 9.56
C ALA A 240 -8.89 7.00 8.76
N LEU A 241 -9.03 6.80 7.45
CA LEU A 241 -7.95 6.33 6.59
C LEU A 241 -6.92 7.44 6.28
N ILE A 242 -7.40 8.66 6.03
CA ILE A 242 -6.55 9.83 5.75
C ILE A 242 -5.74 10.21 6.99
N GLU A 243 -6.33 10.15 8.20
CA GLU A 243 -5.61 10.32 9.47
C GLU A 243 -4.46 9.31 9.67
N ARG A 244 -4.49 8.18 8.95
CA ARG A 244 -3.42 7.17 8.96
C ARG A 244 -2.51 7.21 7.75
N ASP A 245 -2.52 8.33 7.02
CA ASP A 245 -1.68 8.56 5.86
C ASP A 245 -1.79 7.45 4.79
N VAL A 246 -3.01 6.98 4.50
CA VAL A 246 -3.24 6.11 3.34
C VAL A 246 -2.77 6.82 2.06
N ASP A 247 -2.08 6.11 1.18
CA ASP A 247 -1.48 6.73 -0.02
C ASP A 247 -2.50 6.83 -1.17
N VAL A 248 -3.38 5.83 -1.30
CA VAL A 248 -4.39 5.75 -2.37
C VAL A 248 -5.74 5.27 -1.84
N ILE A 249 -6.81 5.98 -2.19
CA ILE A 249 -8.19 5.52 -1.97
C ILE A 249 -8.70 4.83 -3.23
N VAL A 250 -9.25 3.62 -3.07
CA VAL A 250 -9.89 2.87 -4.15
C VAL A 250 -11.40 2.91 -3.95
N VAL A 251 -12.12 3.73 -4.73
CA VAL A 251 -13.58 3.74 -4.75
C VAL A 251 -14.04 2.50 -5.53
N ASP A 252 -14.42 1.46 -4.78
CA ASP A 252 -14.62 0.12 -5.32
C ASP A 252 -16.10 -0.30 -5.26
N THR A 253 -16.70 -0.43 -6.44
CA THR A 253 -18.09 -0.84 -6.61
C THR A 253 -18.24 -1.77 -7.82
N ALA A 254 -19.27 -2.61 -7.83
CA ALA A 254 -19.54 -3.49 -8.97
C ALA A 254 -19.85 -2.71 -10.27
N HIS A 255 -20.35 -1.48 -10.18
CA HIS A 255 -20.68 -0.64 -11.33
C HIS A 255 -20.25 0.82 -11.09
N GLY A 256 -19.03 1.12 -11.53
CA GLY A 256 -18.38 2.43 -11.38
C GLY A 256 -19.03 3.56 -12.19
N HIS A 257 -19.78 3.24 -13.25
CA HIS A 257 -20.49 4.26 -14.05
C HIS A 257 -21.83 4.69 -13.42
N SER A 258 -21.86 4.81 -12.10
CA SER A 258 -23.02 5.27 -11.35
C SER A 258 -22.80 6.69 -10.82
N ARG A 259 -23.90 7.41 -10.62
CA ARG A 259 -23.87 8.77 -10.08
C ARG A 259 -23.18 8.82 -8.73
N ASP A 260 -23.47 7.87 -7.84
CA ASP A 260 -22.93 7.87 -6.48
C ASP A 260 -21.40 7.71 -6.47
N VAL A 261 -20.84 6.93 -7.40
CA VAL A 261 -19.38 6.80 -7.57
C VAL A 261 -18.79 8.10 -8.08
N ILE A 262 -19.36 8.69 -9.13
CA ILE A 262 -18.90 9.97 -9.69
C ILE A 262 -18.92 11.08 -8.63
N ASP A 263 -20.02 11.19 -7.88
CA ASP A 263 -20.20 12.20 -6.84
C ASP A 263 -19.22 11.95 -5.66
N THR A 264 -18.95 10.69 -5.32
CA THR A 264 -17.96 10.32 -4.31
C THR A 264 -16.54 10.68 -4.73
N VAL A 265 -16.13 10.36 -5.97
CA VAL A 265 -14.81 10.73 -6.52
C VAL A 265 -14.62 12.25 -6.47
N LYS A 266 -15.61 13.02 -6.96
CA LYS A 266 -15.58 14.49 -6.91
C LYS A 266 -15.46 15.01 -5.48
N LYS A 267 -16.18 14.40 -4.53
CA LYS A 267 -16.11 14.77 -3.11
C LYS A 267 -14.71 14.54 -2.56
N ILE A 268 -14.12 13.36 -2.78
CA ILE A 268 -12.77 13.04 -2.28
C ILE A 268 -11.76 14.03 -2.85
N LYS A 269 -11.75 14.25 -4.18
CA LYS A 269 -10.78 15.15 -4.84
C LYS A 269 -10.93 16.62 -4.46
N ARG A 270 -12.11 17.05 -4.00
CA ARG A 270 -12.34 18.42 -3.50
C ARG A 270 -11.89 18.59 -2.04
N THR A 271 -12.04 17.55 -1.22
CA THR A 271 -11.83 17.64 0.22
C THR A 271 -10.42 17.24 0.64
N TYR A 272 -9.84 16.24 -0.01
CA TYR A 272 -8.59 15.61 0.42
C TYR A 272 -7.53 15.64 -0.69
N ASN A 273 -6.28 15.86 -0.30
CA ASN A 273 -5.13 15.71 -1.20
C ASN A 273 -4.63 14.26 -1.17
N VAL A 274 -5.39 13.36 -1.79
CA VAL A 274 -5.08 11.94 -1.91
C VAL A 274 -5.29 11.46 -3.35
N GLU A 275 -4.54 10.44 -3.76
CA GLU A 275 -4.75 9.79 -5.04
C GLU A 275 -6.00 8.90 -4.99
N VAL A 276 -6.78 8.89 -6.08
CA VAL A 276 -8.04 8.15 -6.16
C VAL A 276 -8.05 7.22 -7.36
N VAL A 277 -8.19 5.92 -7.10
CA VAL A 277 -8.54 4.91 -8.10
C VAL A 277 -10.06 4.75 -8.08
N ALA A 278 -10.72 4.76 -9.24
CA ALA A 278 -12.17 4.59 -9.33
C ALA A 278 -12.56 3.42 -10.25
N GLY A 279 -13.52 2.61 -9.81
CA GLY A 279 -14.02 1.49 -10.60
C GLY A 279 -15.21 0.76 -9.96
N ASN A 280 -15.64 -0.36 -10.54
CA ASN A 280 -15.12 -0.96 -11.77
C ASN A 280 -15.85 -0.43 -13.01
N VAL A 281 -15.11 -0.27 -14.11
CA VAL A 281 -15.67 0.07 -15.42
C VAL A 281 -15.24 -0.96 -16.47
N ALA A 282 -15.92 -0.95 -17.61
CA ALA A 282 -15.58 -1.83 -18.74
C ALA A 282 -15.86 -1.16 -20.11
N THR A 283 -16.07 0.16 -20.13
CA THR A 283 -16.36 0.91 -21.37
C THR A 283 -15.62 2.24 -21.42
N SER A 284 -15.43 2.75 -22.63
CA SER A 284 -14.83 4.06 -22.90
C SER A 284 -15.57 5.22 -22.21
N GLU A 285 -16.90 5.20 -22.21
CA GLU A 285 -17.75 6.27 -21.66
C GLU A 285 -17.63 6.32 -20.14
N ALA A 286 -17.69 5.17 -19.49
CA ALA A 286 -17.54 5.04 -18.05
C ALA A 286 -16.15 5.52 -17.59
N THR A 287 -15.12 5.17 -18.37
CA THR A 287 -13.74 5.62 -18.15
C THR A 287 -13.66 7.14 -18.21
N LYS A 288 -14.16 7.77 -19.28
CA LYS A 288 -14.18 9.24 -19.42
C LYS A 288 -14.94 9.91 -18.28
N ALA A 289 -16.11 9.39 -17.91
CA ALA A 289 -16.92 9.96 -16.84
C ALA A 289 -16.20 9.99 -15.48
N LEU A 290 -15.43 8.93 -15.15
CA LEU A 290 -14.65 8.88 -13.91
C LEU A 290 -13.38 9.73 -13.98
N ILE A 291 -12.73 9.82 -15.14
CA ILE A 291 -11.61 10.75 -15.36
C ILE A 291 -12.08 12.20 -15.19
N ASP A 292 -13.20 12.57 -15.80
CA ASP A 292 -13.81 13.91 -15.69
C ASP A 292 -14.27 14.21 -14.26
N ALA A 293 -14.59 13.19 -13.47
CA ALA A 293 -14.88 13.31 -12.05
C ALA A 293 -13.63 13.59 -11.20
N GLY A 294 -12.43 13.36 -11.74
CA GLY A 294 -11.14 13.61 -11.11
C GLY A 294 -10.37 12.36 -10.67
N ALA A 295 -10.75 11.16 -11.12
CA ALA A 295 -10.00 9.95 -10.80
C ALA A 295 -8.55 10.01 -11.34
N ASP A 296 -7.60 9.55 -10.53
CA ASP A 296 -6.17 9.49 -10.85
C ASP A 296 -5.76 8.14 -11.45
N ALA A 297 -6.65 7.15 -11.42
CA ALA A 297 -6.54 5.87 -12.11
C ALA A 297 -7.93 5.25 -12.31
N ILE A 298 -8.03 4.35 -13.29
CA ILE A 298 -9.28 3.66 -13.60
C ILE A 298 -9.11 2.15 -13.42
N LYS A 299 -9.97 1.56 -12.59
CA LYS A 299 -9.99 0.11 -12.36
C LYS A 299 -10.98 -0.57 -13.31
N VAL A 300 -10.49 -1.49 -14.12
CA VAL A 300 -11.20 -2.06 -15.28
C VAL A 300 -11.46 -3.54 -15.11
N GLY A 301 -12.74 -3.92 -15.20
CA GLY A 301 -13.17 -5.32 -15.21
C GLY A 301 -14.55 -5.47 -14.59
N ILE A 302 -15.53 -5.89 -15.40
CA ILE A 302 -16.88 -6.24 -14.92
C ILE A 302 -17.19 -7.66 -15.38
N GLY A 303 -17.27 -8.59 -14.42
CA GLY A 303 -17.51 -10.01 -14.67
C GLY A 303 -16.30 -10.94 -14.86
N PRO A 304 -15.04 -10.51 -15.10
CA PRO A 304 -13.95 -11.44 -15.44
C PRO A 304 -13.41 -12.22 -14.23
N GLY A 305 -13.67 -11.75 -13.01
CA GLY A 305 -13.17 -12.36 -11.78
C GLY A 305 -13.55 -13.84 -11.64
N SER A 306 -12.63 -14.65 -11.14
CA SER A 306 -12.78 -16.11 -11.01
C SER A 306 -13.98 -16.52 -10.15
N ILE A 307 -14.26 -15.76 -9.09
CA ILE A 307 -15.41 -15.98 -8.20
C ILE A 307 -16.63 -15.11 -8.56
N CYS A 308 -16.52 -14.26 -9.59
CA CYS A 308 -17.55 -13.28 -9.93
C CYS A 308 -18.70 -13.96 -10.68
N THR A 309 -19.92 -13.88 -10.13
CA THR A 309 -21.12 -14.48 -10.72
C THR A 309 -21.92 -13.52 -11.61
N THR A 310 -21.48 -12.27 -11.78
CA THR A 310 -22.21 -11.20 -12.50
C THR A 310 -22.63 -11.61 -13.92
N ARG A 311 -21.76 -12.30 -14.66
CA ARG A 311 -22.08 -12.79 -16.02
C ARG A 311 -23.24 -13.78 -16.03
N VAL A 312 -23.23 -14.74 -15.10
CA VAL A 312 -24.22 -15.82 -15.05
C VAL A 312 -25.55 -15.33 -14.44
N VAL A 313 -25.49 -14.49 -13.40
CA VAL A 313 -26.66 -14.06 -12.64
C VAL A 313 -27.34 -12.84 -13.27
N ALA A 314 -26.57 -11.82 -13.66
CA ALA A 314 -27.11 -10.56 -14.19
C ALA A 314 -27.05 -10.49 -15.73
N GLY A 315 -26.30 -11.37 -16.39
CA GLY A 315 -26.08 -11.30 -17.84
C GLY A 315 -25.20 -10.12 -18.27
N VAL A 316 -24.41 -9.56 -17.35
CA VAL A 316 -23.60 -8.35 -17.57
C VAL A 316 -22.11 -8.65 -17.48
N GLY A 317 -21.34 -8.10 -18.41
CA GLY A 317 -19.88 -8.12 -18.39
C GLY A 317 -19.30 -7.80 -19.76
N VAL A 318 -17.98 -7.68 -19.82
CA VAL A 318 -17.22 -7.50 -21.07
C VAL A 318 -16.00 -8.42 -21.02
N PRO A 319 -15.64 -9.12 -22.11
CA PRO A 319 -14.39 -9.88 -22.19
C PRO A 319 -13.17 -9.00 -21.87
N GLN A 320 -12.25 -9.50 -21.05
CA GLN A 320 -11.34 -8.64 -20.30
C GLN A 320 -10.30 -7.92 -21.17
N ILE A 321 -9.82 -8.54 -22.25
CA ILE A 321 -8.88 -7.88 -23.16
C ILE A 321 -9.56 -6.70 -23.87
N THR A 322 -10.78 -6.90 -24.36
CA THR A 322 -11.58 -5.81 -24.94
C THR A 322 -11.85 -4.70 -23.93
N ALA A 323 -12.26 -5.05 -22.70
CA ALA A 323 -12.53 -4.06 -21.65
C ALA A 323 -11.29 -3.21 -21.35
N ILE A 324 -10.13 -3.84 -21.18
CA ILE A 324 -8.85 -3.14 -20.95
C ILE A 324 -8.53 -2.23 -22.13
N PHE A 325 -8.57 -2.76 -23.35
CA PHE A 325 -8.20 -2.02 -24.55
C PHE A 325 -9.08 -0.78 -24.76
N ASP A 326 -10.40 -0.91 -24.60
CA ASP A 326 -11.34 0.19 -24.77
C ASP A 326 -11.13 1.27 -23.70
N CYS A 327 -10.96 0.86 -22.44
CA CYS A 327 -10.74 1.79 -21.34
C CYS A 327 -9.36 2.48 -21.46
N ALA A 328 -8.30 1.74 -21.78
CA ALA A 328 -6.96 2.28 -22.00
C ALA A 328 -6.94 3.27 -23.18
N SER A 329 -7.60 2.93 -24.28
CA SER A 329 -7.76 3.83 -25.43
C SER A 329 -8.45 5.14 -25.04
N ALA A 330 -9.52 5.07 -24.24
CA ALA A 330 -10.21 6.26 -23.74
C ALA A 330 -9.36 7.08 -22.74
N ALA A 331 -8.58 6.42 -21.90
CA ALA A 331 -7.74 7.05 -20.88
C ALA A 331 -6.45 7.67 -21.44
N SER A 332 -5.96 7.18 -22.59
CA SER A 332 -4.70 7.59 -23.23
C SER A 332 -4.61 9.11 -23.46
N LEU A 333 -5.74 9.76 -23.77
CA LEU A 333 -5.80 11.22 -24.02
C LEU A 333 -5.62 12.06 -22.75
N SER A 334 -5.85 11.47 -21.57
CA SER A 334 -5.90 12.18 -20.28
C SER A 334 -4.73 11.85 -19.37
N ASN A 335 -3.79 11.00 -19.83
CA ASN A 335 -2.62 10.53 -19.07
C ASN A 335 -3.00 9.92 -17.70
N VAL A 336 -4.11 9.16 -17.68
CA VAL A 336 -4.62 8.43 -16.50
C VAL A 336 -4.33 6.95 -16.70
N PRO A 337 -3.63 6.28 -15.76
CA PRO A 337 -3.35 4.86 -15.88
C PRO A 337 -4.61 3.99 -15.70
N VAL A 338 -4.57 2.81 -16.31
CA VAL A 338 -5.61 1.78 -16.23
C VAL A 338 -5.08 0.56 -15.46
N ILE A 339 -5.88 0.08 -14.51
CA ILE A 339 -5.61 -1.12 -13.72
C ILE A 339 -6.52 -2.24 -14.21
N ALA A 340 -5.95 -3.32 -14.74
CA ALA A 340 -6.69 -4.52 -15.12
C ALA A 340 -7.06 -5.35 -13.89
N ASP A 341 -8.35 -5.54 -13.62
CA ASP A 341 -8.86 -6.23 -12.43
C ASP A 341 -9.65 -7.50 -12.79
N GLY A 342 -9.07 -8.65 -12.45
CA GLY A 342 -9.70 -9.97 -12.58
C GLY A 342 -9.44 -10.70 -13.90
N GLY A 343 -9.74 -12.01 -13.90
CA GLY A 343 -9.65 -12.90 -15.07
C GLY A 343 -8.29 -13.52 -15.36
N MET A 344 -7.21 -13.03 -14.72
CA MET A 344 -5.85 -13.54 -14.91
C MET A 344 -5.60 -14.80 -14.09
N GLN A 345 -5.05 -15.84 -14.73
CA GLN A 345 -4.75 -17.14 -14.12
C GLN A 345 -3.26 -17.49 -14.22
N PHE A 346 -2.56 -16.97 -15.22
CA PHE A 346 -1.14 -17.23 -15.44
C PHE A 346 -0.37 -15.94 -15.71
N SER A 347 0.96 -16.00 -15.62
CA SER A 347 1.83 -14.86 -15.92
C SER A 347 1.69 -14.36 -17.36
N GLY A 348 1.30 -15.23 -18.30
CA GLY A 348 0.98 -14.83 -19.67
C GLY A 348 -0.22 -13.88 -19.76
N ASP A 349 -1.20 -14.01 -18.87
CA ASP A 349 -2.39 -13.14 -18.87
C ASP A 349 -2.03 -11.73 -18.37
N LEU A 350 -1.11 -11.63 -17.41
CA LEU A 350 -0.53 -10.36 -16.98
C LEU A 350 0.14 -9.65 -18.16
N ALA A 351 1.00 -10.36 -18.90
CA ALA A 351 1.66 -9.79 -20.06
C ALA A 351 0.67 -9.33 -21.13
N LYS A 352 -0.41 -10.11 -21.37
CA LYS A 352 -1.48 -9.74 -22.30
C LYS A 352 -2.29 -8.54 -21.79
N ALA A 353 -2.56 -8.43 -20.49
CA ALA A 353 -3.25 -7.27 -19.91
C ALA A 353 -2.45 -5.97 -20.11
N ILE A 354 -1.15 -6.00 -19.85
CA ILE A 354 -0.25 -4.88 -20.12
C ILE A 354 -0.19 -4.59 -21.63
N GLY A 355 -0.06 -5.63 -22.46
CA GLY A 355 -0.08 -5.50 -23.92
C GLY A 355 -1.39 -4.94 -24.49
N ALA A 356 -2.52 -5.12 -23.78
CA ALA A 356 -3.80 -4.52 -24.12
C ALA A 356 -3.93 -3.06 -23.67
N GLY A 357 -2.97 -2.53 -22.91
CA GLY A 357 -2.89 -1.13 -22.51
C GLY A 357 -3.10 -0.85 -21.02
N ALA A 358 -3.16 -1.87 -20.15
CA ALA A 358 -3.13 -1.65 -18.71
C ALA A 358 -1.72 -1.23 -18.24
N ASP A 359 -1.64 -0.33 -17.26
CA ASP A 359 -0.40 0.06 -16.61
C ASP A 359 -0.07 -0.87 -15.43
N CYS A 360 -1.09 -1.46 -14.80
CA CYS A 360 -0.96 -2.32 -13.63
C CYS A 360 -2.05 -3.40 -13.66
N ALA A 361 -1.80 -4.52 -13.00
CA ALA A 361 -2.76 -5.61 -12.82
C ALA A 361 -3.10 -5.81 -11.35
N MET A 362 -4.39 -5.93 -11.05
CA MET A 362 -4.90 -6.27 -9.73
C MET A 362 -5.22 -7.76 -9.63
N LEU A 363 -4.62 -8.43 -8.65
CA LEU A 363 -4.68 -9.87 -8.46
C LEU A 363 -5.46 -10.26 -7.20
N GLY A 364 -6.47 -11.11 -7.38
CA GLY A 364 -7.22 -11.75 -6.29
C GLY A 364 -6.76 -13.18 -6.07
N SER A 365 -7.33 -14.13 -6.83
CA SER A 365 -7.15 -15.57 -6.61
C SER A 365 -5.72 -16.09 -6.72
N LEU A 366 -4.82 -15.40 -7.43
CA LEU A 366 -3.40 -15.77 -7.50
C LEU A 366 -2.64 -15.46 -6.21
N LEU A 367 -3.17 -14.54 -5.39
CA LEU A 367 -2.61 -14.15 -4.11
C LEU A 367 -3.44 -14.71 -2.94
N ALA A 368 -4.64 -15.24 -3.19
CA ALA A 368 -5.39 -15.97 -2.18
C ALA A 368 -4.68 -17.30 -1.87
N GLY A 369 -4.35 -17.53 -0.59
CA GLY A 369 -3.70 -18.77 -0.14
C GLY A 369 -2.17 -18.71 -0.05
N VAL A 370 -1.54 -17.56 -0.32
CA VAL A 370 -0.13 -17.34 0.08
C VAL A 370 -0.03 -17.12 1.59
N ASP A 371 1.15 -17.33 2.17
CA ASP A 371 1.36 -17.27 3.62
C ASP A 371 0.93 -15.94 4.24
N GLU A 372 1.04 -14.83 3.51
CA GLU A 372 0.66 -13.49 3.95
C GLU A 372 -0.82 -13.14 3.77
N SER A 373 -1.59 -13.96 3.03
CA SER A 373 -3.03 -13.75 2.91
C SER A 373 -3.77 -14.01 4.24
N PRO A 374 -4.92 -13.33 4.50
CA PRO A 374 -5.71 -13.54 5.70
C PRO A 374 -6.25 -14.98 5.81
N GLY A 375 -6.37 -15.45 7.05
CA GLY A 375 -6.89 -16.78 7.38
C GLY A 375 -5.90 -17.62 8.18
N GLU A 376 -6.31 -18.87 8.47
CA GLU A 376 -5.50 -19.85 9.17
C GLU A 376 -5.19 -21.03 8.25
N VAL A 377 -3.97 -21.56 8.37
CA VAL A 377 -3.59 -22.80 7.67
C VAL A 377 -4.31 -23.97 8.33
N VAL A 378 -5.20 -24.62 7.58
CA VAL A 378 -5.91 -25.82 8.03
C VAL A 378 -5.44 -27.00 7.18
N LEU A 379 -5.04 -28.08 7.84
CA LEU A 379 -4.76 -29.35 7.18
C LEU A 379 -6.09 -30.05 6.86
N TYR A 380 -6.42 -30.14 5.58
CA TYR A 380 -7.59 -30.84 5.09
C TYR A 380 -7.14 -31.88 4.06
N GLN A 381 -7.43 -33.15 4.34
CA GLN A 381 -7.03 -34.32 3.54
C GLN A 381 -5.54 -34.66 3.48
N GLY A 382 -4.73 -34.16 4.42
CA GLY A 382 -3.34 -34.59 4.63
C GLY A 382 -2.35 -33.50 4.28
#